data_AF-A0AAD6XUC8-F1
#
_entry.id   AF-A0AAD6XUC8-F1
#
_cell.length_a   1.000
_cell.length_b   1.000
_cell.length_c   1.000
_cell.angle_alpha   90.00
_cell.angle_beta   90.00
_cell.angle_gamma   90.00
#
_symmetry.space_group_name_H-M   'P 1'
#
loop_
_entity.id
_entity.type
_entity.pdbx_description
1 polymer ?
#
loop_
_entity_poly.entity_id
_entity_poly.type
_entity_poly.pdbx_seq_one_letter_code
_entity_poly.pdbx_strand_id
1 'polypeptide(L)'
;MPVNTVAYEILFEFTNDTPDAMRLTNDTGGSVLVERGQDVVLVLTAGLTYQYTLKQLSPPKKAQFSVRAWDDLQCRATSVFAGTCGTTWPGSGVTVTGRS
;
A
#
# COMPACT_ATOMS: atom_id res chain seq x y z
N MET A 1 -19.14 -0.18 -29.08
CA MET A 1 -19.69 0.19 -27.76
C MET A 1 -18.82 1.29 -27.19
N PRO A 2 -19.37 2.40 -26.66
CA PRO A 2 -18.54 3.36 -25.93
C PRO A 2 -18.10 2.71 -24.61
N VAL A 3 -16.79 2.60 -24.40
CA VAL A 3 -16.23 2.21 -23.11
C VAL A 3 -16.50 3.35 -22.14
N ASN A 4 -17.27 3.08 -21.10
CA ASN A 4 -17.48 4.04 -20.03
C ASN A 4 -16.20 4.06 -19.17
N THR A 5 -15.37 5.09 -19.31
CA THR A 5 -14.13 5.28 -18.54
C THR A 5 -14.43 5.89 -17.16
N VAL A 6 -15.48 5.43 -16.48
CA VAL A 6 -15.79 5.92 -15.13
C VAL A 6 -14.73 5.33 -14.21
N ALA A 7 -13.99 6.22 -13.54
CA ALA A 7 -13.10 5.84 -12.48
C ALA A 7 -13.94 5.20 -11.36
N TYR A 8 -13.63 3.96 -11.01
CA TYR A 8 -14.26 3.26 -9.90
C TYR A 8 -13.30 3.19 -8.71
N GLU A 9 -13.87 2.97 -7.55
CA GLU A 9 -13.15 2.84 -6.29
C GLU A 9 -12.67 1.39 -6.11
N ILE A 10 -11.49 1.26 -5.53
CA ILE A 10 -10.88 -0.01 -5.13
C ILE A 10 -10.40 0.09 -3.68
N LEU A 11 -10.29 -1.05 -3.02
CA LEU A 11 -9.81 -1.14 -1.65
C LEU A 11 -8.34 -1.54 -1.64
N PHE A 12 -7.53 -0.74 -0.97
CA PHE A 12 -6.17 -1.09 -0.61
C PHE A 12 -6.10 -1.40 0.87
N GLU A 13 -5.94 -2.68 1.20
CA GLU A 13 -5.80 -3.16 2.56
C GLU A 13 -4.31 -3.37 2.88
N PHE A 14 -3.85 -2.70 3.92
CA PHE A 14 -2.50 -2.80 4.44
C PHE A 14 -2.51 -3.43 5.83
N THR A 15 -1.86 -4.59 5.96
CA THR A 15 -1.73 -5.33 7.23
C THR A 15 -0.34 -5.13 7.82
N ASN A 16 -0.26 -4.71 9.08
CA ASN A 16 0.98 -4.78 9.85
C ASN A 16 1.17 -6.17 10.47
N ASP A 17 1.83 -7.06 9.73
CA ASP A 17 2.17 -8.40 10.18
C ASP A 17 3.50 -8.49 10.97
N THR A 18 4.12 -7.36 11.27
CA THR A 18 5.36 -7.32 12.05
C THR A 18 5.09 -7.13 13.55
N PRO A 19 6.06 -7.46 14.42
CA PRO A 19 5.90 -7.28 15.87
C PRO A 19 5.81 -5.81 16.31
N ASP A 20 6.25 -4.85 15.49
CA ASP A 20 6.40 -3.45 15.88
C ASP A 20 5.36 -2.55 15.20
N ALA A 21 4.99 -1.46 15.89
CA ALA A 21 4.09 -0.47 15.32
C ALA A 21 4.74 0.25 14.13
N MET A 22 3.93 0.50 13.11
CA MET A 22 4.37 1.15 11.88
C MET A 22 3.58 2.41 11.58
N ARG A 23 4.25 3.39 11.00
CA ARG A 23 3.61 4.59 10.47
C ARG A 23 3.53 4.51 8.95
N LEU A 24 2.32 4.44 8.43
CA LEU A 24 2.03 4.58 7.01
C LEU A 24 1.72 6.05 6.73
N THR A 25 2.38 6.65 5.74
CA THR A 25 2.23 8.06 5.38
C THR A 25 2.03 8.18 3.88
N ASN A 26 1.02 8.93 3.45
CA ASN A 26 0.78 9.22 2.04
C ASN A 26 1.61 10.44 1.56
N ASP A 27 1.55 10.71 0.27
CA ASP A 27 2.20 11.85 -0.39
C ASP A 27 1.69 13.22 0.07
N THR A 28 0.42 13.31 0.50
CA THR A 28 -0.16 14.55 1.04
C THR A 28 0.21 14.82 2.51
N GLY A 29 0.99 13.94 3.14
CA GLY A 29 1.46 14.07 4.52
C GLY A 29 0.49 13.52 5.58
N GLY A 30 -0.66 13.01 5.16
CA GLY A 30 -1.55 12.22 6.02
C GLY A 30 -0.85 10.94 6.48
N SER A 31 -0.93 10.66 7.78
CA SER A 31 -0.27 9.48 8.35
C SER A 31 -1.15 8.76 9.34
N VAL A 32 -1.08 7.44 9.32
CA VAL A 32 -1.77 6.55 10.26
C VAL A 32 -0.74 5.66 10.96
N LEU A 33 -0.93 5.48 12.26
CA LEU A 33 -0.20 4.49 13.05
C LEU A 33 -0.96 3.16 12.94
N VAL A 34 -0.25 2.10 12.55
CA VAL A 34 -0.76 0.75 12.38
C VAL A 34 -0.10 -0.12 13.43
N GLU A 35 -0.84 -0.49 14.46
CA GLU A 35 -0.34 -1.39 15.50
C GLU A 35 -0.14 -2.80 14.97
N ARG A 36 0.55 -3.64 15.75
CA ARG A 36 0.76 -5.05 15.40
C ARG A 36 -0.57 -5.76 15.16
N GLY A 37 -0.68 -6.42 14.01
CA GLY A 37 -1.86 -7.20 13.62
C GLY A 37 -3.07 -6.34 13.24
N GLN A 38 -2.91 -5.01 13.11
CA GLN A 38 -3.96 -4.15 12.59
C GLN A 38 -3.88 -4.04 11.07
N ASP A 39 -5.07 -3.88 10.50
CA ASP A 39 -5.29 -3.61 9.09
C ASP A 39 -5.77 -2.17 8.90
N VAL A 40 -5.28 -1.53 7.85
CA VAL A 40 -5.77 -0.24 7.38
C VAL A 40 -6.32 -0.42 5.98
N VAL A 41 -7.57 -0.05 5.79
CA VAL A 41 -8.20 -0.04 4.47
C VAL A 41 -8.26 1.39 3.94
N LEU A 42 -7.73 1.60 2.74
CA LEU A 42 -7.72 2.87 2.03
C LEU A 42 -8.55 2.71 0.76
N VAL A 43 -9.43 3.68 0.51
CA VAL A 43 -10.20 3.74 -0.74
C VAL A 43 -9.37 4.50 -1.77
N LEU A 44 -9.03 3.83 -2.87
CA LEU A 44 -8.25 4.40 -3.98
C LEU A 44 -9.09 4.45 -5.24
N THR A 45 -8.73 5.35 -6.15
CA THR A 45 -9.32 5.39 -7.48
C THR A 45 -8.53 4.47 -8.42
N ALA A 46 -9.23 3.56 -9.09
CA ALA A 46 -8.62 2.60 -10.00
C ALA A 46 -7.76 3.27 -11.09
N GLY A 47 -6.57 2.72 -11.32
CA GLY A 47 -5.63 3.16 -12.35
C GLY A 47 -4.79 4.40 -11.99
N LEU A 48 -5.10 5.10 -10.90
CA LEU A 48 -4.26 6.18 -10.36
C LEU A 48 -3.10 5.62 -9.54
N THR A 49 -2.01 6.38 -9.47
CA THR A 49 -0.82 6.02 -8.71
C THR A 49 -0.80 6.79 -7.40
N TYR A 50 -0.74 6.06 -6.29
CA TYR A 50 -0.62 6.61 -4.94
C TYR A 50 0.76 6.29 -4.38
N GLN A 51 1.40 7.26 -3.71
CA GLN A 51 2.72 7.05 -3.08
C GLN A 51 2.59 6.98 -1.57
N TYR A 52 3.26 5.98 -0.99
CA TYR A 52 3.27 5.74 0.44
C TYR A 52 4.69 5.56 0.97
N THR A 53 4.85 5.96 2.22
CA THR A 53 6.04 5.71 3.02
C THR A 53 5.64 4.89 4.24
N LEU A 54 6.29 3.74 4.41
CA LEU A 54 6.17 2.90 5.59
C LEU A 54 7.40 3.11 6.49
N LYS A 55 7.18 3.42 7.76
CA LYS A 55 8.24 3.56 8.77
C LYS A 55 7.97 2.65 9.95
N GLN A 56 8.91 1.76 10.25
CA GLN A 56 8.96 1.02 11.50
C GLN A 56 9.59 1.91 12.58
N LEU A 57 8.99 1.96 13.77
CA LEU A 57 9.44 2.83 14.86
C LEU A 57 10.64 2.27 15.61
N SER A 58 10.75 0.94 15.73
CA SER A 58 11.83 0.27 16.47
C SER A 58 11.97 -1.17 15.98
N PRO A 59 13.09 -1.60 15.39
CA PRO A 59 14.19 -0.78 14.88
C PRO A 59 13.74 0.19 13.76
N PRO A 60 14.41 1.34 13.58
CA PRO A 60 14.05 2.30 12.55
C PRO A 60 14.33 1.70 11.16
N LYS A 61 13.26 1.42 10.42
CA LYS A 61 13.32 0.95 9.03
C LYS A 61 12.32 1.74 8.21
N LYS A 62 12.69 2.11 6.99
CA LYS A 62 11.83 2.86 6.07
C LYS A 62 11.73 2.14 4.74
N ALA A 63 10.52 2.12 4.17
CA ALA A 63 10.28 1.71 2.79
C ALA A 63 9.39 2.75 2.12
N GLN A 64 9.60 2.95 0.82
CA GLN A 64 8.72 3.76 -0.01
C GLN A 64 8.15 2.84 -1.09
N PHE A 65 6.89 3.04 -1.42
CA PHE A 65 6.23 2.24 -2.44
C PHE A 65 5.14 3.05 -3.13
N SER A 66 4.89 2.72 -4.39
CA SER A 66 3.77 3.24 -5.15
C SER A 66 2.77 2.14 -5.45
N VAL A 67 1.50 2.47 -5.27
CA VAL A 67 0.36 1.58 -5.50
C VAL A 67 -0.38 2.08 -6.73
N ARG A 68 -0.51 1.22 -7.75
CA ARG A 68 -1.38 1.44 -8.90
C ARG A 68 -2.12 0.14 -9.20
N ALA A 69 -3.42 0.13 -8.95
CA ALA A 69 -4.23 -1.07 -9.09
C ALA A 69 -5.55 -0.76 -9.81
N TRP A 70 -6.15 -1.79 -10.39
CA TRP A 70 -7.47 -1.77 -11.04
C TRP A 70 -8.44 -2.70 -10.31
N ASP A 71 -8.01 -3.30 -9.22
CA ASP A 71 -8.83 -4.17 -8.40
C ASP A 71 -8.34 -4.06 -6.95
N ASP A 72 -9.09 -4.64 -6.03
CA ASP A 72 -8.73 -4.67 -4.63
C ASP A 72 -7.36 -5.31 -4.42
N LEU A 73 -6.62 -4.75 -3.46
CA LEU A 73 -5.23 -5.10 -3.18
C LEU A 73 -5.04 -5.35 -1.69
N GLN A 74 -4.38 -6.46 -1.37
CA GLN A 74 -3.93 -6.76 0.00
C GLN A 74 -2.41 -6.74 0.05
N CYS A 75 -1.86 -5.98 0.99
CA CYS A 75 -0.43 -5.83 1.17
C CYS A 75 -0.05 -5.99 2.63
N ARG A 76 1.02 -6.75 2.85
CA ARG A 76 1.61 -6.95 4.18
C ARG A 76 2.85 -6.10 4.35
N ALA A 77 3.14 -5.68 5.57
CA ALA A 77 4.33 -4.90 5.88
C ALA A 77 5.62 -5.65 5.54
N THR A 78 5.72 -6.95 5.86
CA THR A 78 6.87 -7.79 5.48
C THR A 78 7.10 -7.83 3.97
N SER A 79 6.01 -7.98 3.21
CA SER A 79 5.96 -7.93 1.74
C SER A 79 6.48 -6.61 1.18
N VAL A 80 6.06 -5.47 1.76
CA VAL A 80 6.58 -4.14 1.38
C VAL A 80 8.08 -4.05 1.64
N PHE A 81 8.59 -4.54 2.77
CA PHE A 81 10.03 -4.52 3.03
C PHE A 81 10.83 -5.50 2.15
N ALA A 82 10.19 -6.56 1.64
CA ALA A 82 10.78 -7.51 0.71
C ALA A 82 10.66 -7.07 -0.77
N GLY A 83 10.10 -5.89 -1.05
CA GLY A 83 9.91 -5.41 -2.42
C GLY A 83 8.77 -6.11 -3.17
N THR A 84 7.96 -6.91 -2.49
CA THR A 84 6.97 -7.81 -3.07
C THR A 84 5.60 -7.58 -2.46
N CYS A 85 4.88 -6.57 -2.95
CA CYS A 85 3.45 -6.41 -2.67
C CYS A 85 2.65 -7.03 -3.82
N GLY A 86 1.96 -8.13 -3.53
CA GLY A 86 1.31 -8.94 -4.55
C GLY A 86 -0.12 -8.48 -4.83
N THR A 87 -0.49 -8.59 -6.09
CA THR A 87 -1.88 -8.67 -6.54
C THR A 87 -2.21 -10.11 -6.87
N THR A 88 -3.47 -10.48 -6.67
CA THR A 88 -4.05 -11.75 -7.11
C THR A 88 -4.32 -11.80 -8.62
N TRP A 89 -4.16 -10.67 -9.34
CA TRP A 89 -4.56 -10.52 -10.73
C TRP A 89 -3.44 -10.03 -11.65
N PRO A 90 -3.34 -10.57 -12.89
CA PRO A 90 -2.43 -10.07 -13.91
C PRO A 90 -2.89 -8.70 -14.41
N GLY A 91 -2.14 -7.65 -14.06
CA GLY A 91 -2.39 -6.27 -14.51
C GLY A 91 -2.39 -5.22 -13.40
N SER A 92 -2.59 -5.62 -12.14
CA SER A 92 -2.41 -4.74 -10.99
C SER A 92 -0.93 -4.70 -10.61
N GLY A 93 -0.37 -3.51 -10.41
CA GLY A 93 1.07 -3.31 -10.27
C GLY A 93 1.40 -2.49 -9.03
N VAL A 94 1.93 -3.14 -8.00
CA VAL A 94 2.55 -2.42 -6.88
C VAL A 94 4.03 -2.32 -7.17
N THR A 95 4.52 -1.10 -7.40
CA THR A 95 5.95 -0.86 -7.57
C THR A 95 6.51 -0.48 -6.22
N VAL A 96 7.12 -1.45 -5.54
CA VAL A 96 7.79 -1.22 -4.26
C VAL A 96 9.23 -0.79 -4.52
N THR A 97 9.50 0.51 -4.39
CA THR A 97 10.86 1.06 -4.45
C THR A 97 11.42 1.24 -3.04
N GLY A 98 11.82 0.13 -2.42
CA GLY A 98 12.52 0.16 -1.14
C GLY A 98 13.94 0.69 -1.30
N ARG A 99 14.23 1.89 -0.77
CA ARG A 99 15.60 2.28 -0.37
C ARG A 99 15.68 2.20 1.15
N SER A 100 16.45 1.22 1.63
CA SER A 100 16.91 1.09 3.02
C SER A 100 17.87 2.21 3.38
#